data_AF-A0A1I1QE19-F1
#
_entry.id   AF-A0A1I1QE19-F1
#
_cell.length_a   1.000
_cell.length_b   1.000
_cell.length_c   1.000
_cell.angle_alpha   90.00
_cell.angle_beta   90.00
_cell.angle_gamma   90.00
#
_symmetry.space_group_name_H-M   'P 1'
#
loop_
_entity.id
_entity.type
_entity.pdbx_description
1 polymer ?
#
loop_
_entity_poly.entity_id
_entity_poly.type
_entity_poly.pdbx_seq_one_letter_code
_entity_poly.pdbx_strand_id
1 'polypeptide(L)'
;MAVYRNTFSDSITSESLTVSQETDPALIEEVRTGLQKTPKRLSSQFFYDAEGSRIFAEIMHSPDYYLTRSEYEVLDTHKADLLRQFTPDNRPFELVELGAGDGLKTKILLGFFEDQKADFAYAPVDISVDALEGLIVDIRKQWPDLPLNPRHSDYFSALEQLSDESDARRIVLFLGSNIGNFAPDDAIDFYRQLHDRLQPGDLVLTGFDLQKHPAIIHTAYNDRQGLTKAFNLNLLRRINRELDADFDLTAFDHYEVYNPETGEARSYLVSQKAQTVQITTLEMTVPFAYGEIIHTEISRKFTRAQIEQLAQQTGFTVSGWFTDGKGYFADVVFAR
;
A
#
# COMPACT_ATOMS: atom_id res chain seq x y z
N MET A 1 -13.70 -6.26 9.43
CA MET A 1 -13.54 -7.37 10.40
C MET A 1 -12.08 -7.82 10.32
N ALA A 2 -11.23 -7.78 11.34
CA ALA A 2 -11.42 -7.72 12.78
C ALA A 2 -11.05 -6.35 13.39
N VAL A 3 -11.72 -6.01 14.49
CA VAL A 3 -11.56 -4.77 15.28
C VAL A 3 -10.80 -5.15 16.55
N TYR A 4 -9.70 -4.47 16.87
CA TYR A 4 -9.12 -4.54 18.21
C TYR A 4 -8.94 -3.14 18.80
N ARG A 5 -9.83 -2.86 19.76
CA ARG A 5 -9.65 -1.82 20.78
C ARG A 5 -8.71 -2.37 21.84
N ASN A 6 -7.72 -1.60 22.25
CA ASN A 6 -7.17 -1.71 23.60
C ASN A 6 -6.79 -0.33 24.12
N THR A 7 -7.51 0.09 25.15
CA THR A 7 -7.23 1.26 25.98
C THR A 7 -6.58 0.77 27.27
N PHE A 8 -5.37 1.21 27.61
CA PHE A 8 -4.94 1.28 29.02
C PHE A 8 -3.89 2.39 29.23
N SER A 9 -4.11 3.15 30.31
CA SER A 9 -3.31 4.25 30.82
C SER A 9 -2.27 3.79 31.86
N ASP A 10 -1.08 4.38 31.77
CA ASP A 10 -0.02 4.64 32.76
C ASP A 10 0.06 3.85 34.08
N SER A 11 1.23 3.21 34.31
CA SER A 11 2.22 3.69 35.30
C SER A 11 3.54 2.91 35.19
N ILE A 12 4.66 3.65 35.17
CA ILE A 12 6.03 3.16 35.00
C ILE A 12 6.63 2.77 36.35
N THR A 13 7.23 1.58 36.42
CA THR A 13 8.41 1.32 37.28
C THR A 13 9.44 0.51 36.51
N SER A 14 10.68 0.98 36.55
CA SER A 14 11.84 0.50 35.80
C SER A 14 12.36 -0.84 36.31
N GLU A 15 12.35 -1.87 35.46
CA GLU A 15 13.28 -3.00 35.53
C GLU A 15 13.42 -3.61 34.12
N SER A 16 14.65 -3.96 33.76
CA SER A 16 15.16 -4.42 32.46
C SER A 16 14.15 -5.13 31.54
N LEU A 17 13.71 -4.46 30.48
CA LEU A 17 12.96 -5.07 29.38
C LEU A 17 13.96 -5.49 28.28
N THR A 18 14.35 -6.76 28.26
CA THR A 18 14.42 -7.45 26.97
C THR A 18 13.02 -7.36 26.39
N VAL A 19 12.83 -6.44 25.44
CA VAL A 19 11.58 -6.31 24.70
C VAL A 19 11.38 -7.63 23.95
N SER A 20 10.64 -8.55 24.56
CA SER A 20 9.95 -9.57 23.79
C SER A 20 9.06 -8.79 22.82
N GLN A 21 9.44 -8.73 21.55
CA GLN A 21 8.51 -8.26 20.53
C GLN A 21 7.29 -9.17 20.65
N GLU A 22 6.17 -8.62 21.13
CA GLU A 22 4.91 -9.35 21.10
C GLU A 22 4.65 -9.73 19.66
N THR A 23 4.52 -11.04 19.42
CA THR A 23 4.20 -11.59 18.11
C THR A 23 2.89 -11.00 17.62
N ASP A 24 2.88 -10.47 16.40
CA ASP A 24 1.69 -9.89 15.76
C ASP A 24 0.55 -10.93 15.67
N PRO A 25 -0.58 -10.75 16.38
CA PRO A 25 -1.69 -11.70 16.35
C PRO A 25 -2.28 -11.92 14.95
N ALA A 26 -2.20 -10.91 14.08
CA ALA A 26 -2.66 -11.04 12.70
C ALA A 26 -1.72 -11.94 11.88
N LEU A 27 -0.41 -11.87 12.13
CA LEU A 27 0.57 -12.76 11.50
C LEU A 27 0.35 -14.22 11.93
N ILE A 28 0.08 -14.45 13.22
CA ILE A 28 -0.26 -15.79 13.75
C ILE A 28 -1.42 -16.39 12.96
N GLU A 29 -2.51 -15.65 12.81
CA GLU A 29 -3.72 -16.15 12.14
C GLU A 29 -3.51 -16.34 10.63
N GLU A 30 -2.77 -15.43 9.99
CA GLU A 30 -2.40 -15.55 8.58
C GLU A 30 -1.59 -16.83 8.33
N VAL A 31 -0.57 -17.10 9.16
CA VAL A 31 0.29 -18.27 8.99
C VAL A 31 -0.49 -19.56 9.27
N ARG A 32 -1.29 -19.57 10.35
CA ARG A 32 -2.13 -20.72 10.74
C ARG A 32 -3.08 -21.11 9.61
N THR A 33 -3.77 -20.14 9.02
CA THR A 33 -4.79 -20.41 8.00
C THR A 33 -4.20 -20.55 6.60
N GLY A 34 -3.26 -19.68 6.25
CA GLY A 34 -2.70 -19.54 4.91
C GLY A 34 -1.88 -20.74 4.45
N LEU A 35 -1.06 -21.31 5.34
CA LEU A 35 -0.22 -22.47 5.04
C LEU A 35 -0.99 -23.81 5.03
N GLN A 36 -2.26 -23.82 5.45
CA GLN A 36 -3.15 -24.97 5.35
C GLN A 36 -4.00 -24.97 4.06
N LYS A 37 -4.03 -23.86 3.31
CA LYS A 37 -4.78 -23.76 2.05
C LYS A 37 -4.11 -24.55 0.92
N THR A 38 -4.91 -24.91 -0.09
CA THR A 38 -4.42 -25.50 -1.35
C THR A 38 -4.91 -24.64 -2.52
N PRO A 39 -4.03 -23.89 -3.22
CA PRO A 39 -2.60 -23.69 -2.91
C PRO A 39 -2.40 -22.89 -1.62
N LYS A 40 -1.23 -23.04 -0.99
CA LYS A 40 -0.82 -22.26 0.19
C LYS A 40 -0.73 -20.78 -0.16
N ARG A 41 -1.12 -19.90 0.77
CA ARG A 41 -1.08 -18.44 0.57
C ARG A 41 -0.63 -17.73 1.83
N LEU A 42 0.06 -16.62 1.66
CA LEU A 42 0.35 -15.66 2.73
C LEU A 42 0.14 -14.25 2.17
N SER A 43 -0.44 -13.36 2.95
CA SER A 43 -0.71 -11.97 2.52
C SER A 43 0.57 -11.13 2.43
N SER A 44 0.69 -10.33 1.37
CA SER A 44 1.80 -9.39 1.15
C SER A 44 1.87 -8.27 2.18
N GLN A 45 0.78 -8.01 2.93
CA GLN A 45 0.79 -7.03 4.02
C GLN A 45 1.87 -7.35 5.08
N PHE A 46 2.23 -8.63 5.24
CA PHE A 46 3.23 -9.05 6.22
C PHE A 46 4.67 -8.94 5.72
N PHE A 47 4.89 -8.51 4.47
CA PHE A 47 6.25 -8.18 4.01
C PHE A 47 6.88 -7.04 4.79
N TYR A 48 6.07 -6.10 5.28
CA TYR A 48 6.51 -4.79 5.78
C TYR A 48 6.90 -4.78 7.26
N ASP A 49 7.76 -5.70 7.70
CA ASP A 49 8.55 -5.45 8.91
C ASP A 49 9.67 -4.43 8.61
N ALA A 50 10.46 -4.05 9.63
CA ALA A 50 11.52 -3.06 9.45
C ALA A 50 12.48 -3.40 8.30
N GLU A 51 12.86 -4.68 8.16
CA GLU A 51 13.74 -5.13 7.08
C GLU A 51 13.03 -5.16 5.72
N GLY A 52 11.80 -5.64 5.65
CA GLY A 52 11.04 -5.64 4.41
C GLY A 52 10.77 -4.23 3.89
N SER A 53 10.39 -3.31 4.76
CA SER A 53 10.23 -1.89 4.42
C SER A 53 11.53 -1.26 3.90
N ARG A 54 12.67 -1.63 4.49
CA ARG A 54 14.00 -1.21 4.02
C ARG A 54 14.31 -1.76 2.61
N ILE A 55 14.05 -3.04 2.36
CA ILE A 55 14.25 -3.66 1.04
C ILE A 55 13.30 -3.04 0.00
N PHE A 56 12.03 -2.79 0.36
CA PHE A 56 11.07 -2.14 -0.53
C PHE A 56 11.50 -0.72 -0.90
N ALA A 57 12.07 0.03 0.04
CA ALA A 57 12.68 1.33 -0.27
C ALA A 57 13.80 1.19 -1.32
N GLU A 58 14.65 0.16 -1.27
CA GLU A 58 15.64 -0.11 -2.33
C GLU A 58 14.99 -0.49 -3.67
N ILE A 59 13.94 -1.31 -3.66
CA ILE A 59 13.16 -1.66 -4.86
C ILE A 59 12.65 -0.38 -5.53
N MET A 60 12.07 0.55 -4.78
CA MET A 60 11.54 1.81 -5.32
C MET A 60 12.60 2.67 -6.04
N HIS A 61 13.87 2.54 -5.66
CA HIS A 61 15.00 3.24 -6.30
C HIS A 61 15.64 2.44 -7.44
N SER A 62 15.30 1.15 -7.60
CA SER A 62 15.84 0.29 -8.64
C SER A 62 15.45 0.76 -10.04
N PRO A 63 16.38 0.77 -11.02
CA PRO A 63 16.07 1.11 -12.40
C PRO A 63 15.04 0.17 -13.02
N ASP A 64 14.95 -1.07 -12.55
CA ASP A 64 14.01 -2.08 -13.04
C ASP A 64 12.56 -1.83 -12.55
N TYR A 65 12.38 -1.16 -11.40
CA TYR A 65 11.06 -0.83 -10.85
C TYR A 65 10.60 0.57 -11.27
N TYR A 66 9.74 0.64 -12.28
CA TYR A 66 9.34 1.93 -12.90
C TYR A 66 8.23 2.67 -12.14
N LEU A 67 7.43 1.97 -11.31
CA LEU A 67 6.14 2.46 -10.82
C LEU A 67 6.28 3.78 -10.05
N THR A 68 7.15 3.79 -9.04
CA THR A 68 7.37 4.97 -8.17
C THR A 68 7.79 6.19 -8.98
N ARG A 69 8.69 6.03 -9.95
CA ARG A 69 9.15 7.14 -10.81
C ARG A 69 8.07 7.62 -11.77
N SER A 70 7.24 6.70 -12.27
CA SER A 70 6.18 7.05 -13.23
C SER A 70 5.08 7.85 -12.53
N GLU A 71 4.64 7.42 -11.35
CA GLU A 71 3.67 8.19 -10.57
C GLU A 71 4.24 9.53 -10.09
N TYR A 72 5.50 9.56 -9.64
CA TYR A 72 6.19 10.81 -9.32
C TYR A 72 6.16 11.79 -10.51
N GLU A 73 6.46 11.31 -11.72
CA GLU A 73 6.41 12.11 -12.95
C GLU A 73 4.99 12.64 -13.23
N VAL A 74 3.95 11.82 -13.04
CA VAL A 74 2.56 12.23 -13.20
C VAL A 74 2.26 13.42 -12.27
N LEU A 75 2.53 13.26 -10.98
CA LEU A 75 2.23 14.29 -9.97
C LEU A 75 3.03 15.57 -10.22
N ASP A 76 4.33 15.46 -10.53
CA ASP A 76 5.17 16.63 -10.79
C ASP A 76 4.74 17.39 -12.06
N THR A 77 4.41 16.66 -13.13
CA THR A 77 3.98 17.24 -14.41
C THR A 77 2.62 17.91 -14.30
N HIS A 78 1.68 17.30 -13.57
CA HIS A 78 0.27 17.69 -13.58
C HIS A 78 -0.20 18.40 -12.30
N LYS A 79 0.69 18.69 -11.33
CA LYS A 79 0.34 19.38 -10.06
C LYS A 79 -0.48 20.66 -10.22
N ALA A 80 -0.23 21.44 -11.28
CA ALA A 80 -1.00 22.65 -11.58
C ALA A 80 -2.44 22.36 -12.03
N ASP A 81 -2.63 21.32 -12.86
CA ASP A 81 -3.95 20.85 -13.27
C ASP A 81 -4.72 20.22 -12.10
N LEU A 82 -4.03 19.41 -11.29
CA LEU A 82 -4.58 18.82 -10.07
C LEU A 82 -5.06 19.89 -9.10
N LEU A 83 -4.25 20.92 -8.82
CA LEU A 83 -4.67 22.02 -7.95
C LEU A 83 -5.94 22.70 -8.48
N ARG A 84 -5.98 23.05 -9.78
CA ARG A 84 -7.17 23.65 -10.41
C ARG A 84 -8.42 22.78 -10.25
N GLN A 85 -8.27 21.46 -10.35
CA GLN A 85 -9.37 20.52 -10.19
C GLN A 85 -9.80 20.35 -8.72
N PHE A 86 -8.85 20.43 -7.78
CA PHE A 86 -9.09 20.25 -6.34
C PHE A 86 -9.74 21.48 -5.69
N THR A 87 -9.44 22.68 -6.14
CA THR A 87 -9.96 23.94 -5.56
C THR A 87 -10.72 24.81 -6.57
N PRO A 88 -11.90 24.36 -7.07
CA PRO A 88 -12.78 25.23 -7.82
C PRO A 88 -13.15 26.43 -6.93
N ASP A 89 -13.13 27.62 -7.52
CA ASP A 89 -13.45 28.89 -6.85
C ASP A 89 -12.62 29.20 -5.58
N ASN A 90 -11.40 28.63 -5.47
CA ASN A 90 -10.51 28.77 -4.31
C ASN A 90 -11.13 28.26 -3.00
N ARG A 91 -12.01 27.26 -3.05
CA ARG A 91 -12.58 26.65 -1.85
C ARG A 91 -11.50 25.91 -1.04
N PRO A 92 -11.49 26.03 0.30
CA PRO A 92 -10.59 25.26 1.15
C PRO A 92 -10.84 23.75 1.03
N PHE A 93 -9.77 22.96 1.13
CA PHE A 93 -9.86 21.50 1.06
C PHE A 93 -8.94 20.80 2.07
N GLU A 94 -9.29 19.57 2.42
CA GLU A 94 -8.41 18.68 3.17
C GLU A 94 -7.88 17.58 2.23
N LEU A 95 -6.56 17.46 2.18
CA LEU A 95 -5.85 16.45 1.39
C LEU A 95 -5.58 15.24 2.29
N VAL A 96 -6.40 14.20 2.13
CA VAL A 96 -6.34 12.98 2.94
C VAL A 96 -5.55 11.93 2.18
N GLU A 97 -4.43 11.45 2.72
CA GLU A 97 -3.64 10.41 2.05
C GLU A 97 -3.75 9.07 2.77
N LEU A 98 -4.28 8.07 2.07
CA LEU A 98 -4.43 6.72 2.58
C LEU A 98 -3.16 5.91 2.32
N GLY A 99 -2.44 5.54 3.38
CA GLY A 99 -1.16 4.83 3.29
C GLY A 99 -0.04 5.77 2.87
N ALA A 100 0.16 6.83 3.66
CA ALA A 100 1.06 7.93 3.30
C ALA A 100 2.55 7.53 3.25
N GLY A 101 2.97 6.51 4.02
CA GLY A 101 4.37 6.09 4.07
C GLY A 101 5.32 7.26 4.37
N ASP A 102 6.36 7.44 3.55
CA ASP A 102 7.33 8.53 3.67
C ASP A 102 6.87 9.86 3.02
N GLY A 103 5.71 9.87 2.38
CA GLY A 103 5.12 11.00 1.67
C GLY A 103 5.95 11.52 0.49
N LEU A 104 6.91 10.75 -0.04
CA LEU A 104 7.83 11.20 -1.10
C LEU A 104 7.10 11.86 -2.28
N LYS A 105 6.02 11.22 -2.74
CA LYS A 105 5.20 11.66 -3.86
C LYS A 105 4.33 12.87 -3.49
N THR A 106 3.68 12.80 -2.34
CA THR A 106 2.72 13.82 -1.90
C THR A 106 3.40 15.13 -1.56
N LYS A 107 4.64 15.10 -1.06
CA LYS A 107 5.48 16.29 -0.80
C LYS A 107 5.62 17.21 -2.04
N ILE A 108 5.56 16.67 -3.26
CA ILE A 108 5.55 17.48 -4.50
C ILE A 108 4.30 18.36 -4.57
N LEU A 109 3.14 17.77 -4.29
CA LEU A 109 1.86 18.47 -4.29
C LEU A 109 1.81 19.49 -3.16
N LEU A 110 2.21 19.08 -1.95
CA LEU A 110 2.24 19.97 -0.78
C LEU A 110 3.09 21.22 -1.05
N GLY A 111 4.32 21.04 -1.53
CA GLY A 111 5.21 22.16 -1.84
C GLY A 111 4.64 23.09 -2.90
N PHE A 112 4.05 22.53 -3.96
CA PHE A 112 3.43 23.34 -5.00
C PHE A 112 2.17 24.07 -4.50
N PHE A 113 1.32 23.42 -3.70
CA PHE A 113 0.10 24.03 -3.16
C PHE A 113 0.41 25.16 -2.18
N GLU A 114 1.43 24.99 -1.33
CA GLU A 114 1.98 26.04 -0.45
C GLU A 114 2.52 27.22 -1.26
N ASP A 115 3.31 26.97 -2.32
CA ASP A 115 3.85 28.03 -3.20
C ASP A 115 2.72 28.82 -3.88
N GLN A 116 1.62 28.15 -4.23
CA GLN A 116 0.42 28.79 -4.80
C GLN A 116 -0.49 29.43 -3.74
N LYS A 117 -0.16 29.31 -2.45
CA LYS A 117 -0.98 29.80 -1.32
C LYS A 117 -2.40 29.25 -1.33
N ALA A 118 -2.55 27.97 -1.68
CA ALA A 118 -3.82 27.28 -1.56
C ALA A 118 -4.23 27.19 -0.08
N ASP A 119 -5.53 27.27 0.20
CA ASP A 119 -6.06 27.06 1.55
C ASP A 119 -6.36 25.58 1.74
N PHE A 120 -5.44 24.86 2.39
CA PHE A 120 -5.60 23.42 2.58
C PHE A 120 -4.97 22.91 3.88
N ALA A 121 -5.50 21.77 4.34
CA ALA A 121 -4.90 20.97 5.39
C ALA A 121 -4.43 19.64 4.82
N TYR A 122 -3.33 19.08 5.35
CA TYR A 122 -2.85 17.75 4.98
C TYR A 122 -3.14 16.74 6.10
N ALA A 123 -3.65 15.59 5.70
CA ALA A 123 -4.14 14.54 6.57
C ALA A 123 -3.52 13.19 6.18
N PRO A 124 -2.27 12.91 6.57
CA PRO A 124 -1.67 11.60 6.33
C PRO A 124 -2.30 10.54 7.23
N VAL A 125 -2.68 9.41 6.63
CA VAL A 125 -3.23 8.23 7.31
C VAL A 125 -2.27 7.06 7.09
N ASP A 126 -1.83 6.43 8.18
CA ASP A 126 -1.01 5.21 8.09
C ASP A 126 -1.25 4.30 9.30
N ILE A 127 -1.04 3.00 9.10
CA ILE A 127 -1.07 1.99 10.17
C ILE A 127 0.29 1.88 10.88
N SER A 128 1.37 2.32 10.22
CA SER A 128 2.71 2.35 10.79
C SER A 128 2.93 3.66 11.56
N VAL A 129 3.09 3.54 12.88
CA VAL A 129 3.44 4.69 13.74
C VAL A 129 4.78 5.29 13.30
N ASP A 130 5.79 4.46 13.07
CA ASP A 130 7.13 4.92 12.69
C ASP A 130 7.14 5.70 11.37
N ALA A 131 6.39 5.23 10.37
CA ALA A 131 6.27 5.93 9.08
C ALA A 131 5.57 7.29 9.26
N LEU A 132 4.46 7.29 10.00
CA LEU A 132 3.67 8.50 10.24
C LEU A 132 4.46 9.56 11.03
N GLU A 133 5.18 9.16 12.09
CA GLU A 133 6.03 10.06 12.88
C GLU A 133 7.17 10.64 12.05
N GLY A 134 7.86 9.80 11.25
CA GLY A 134 8.91 10.25 10.34
C GLY A 134 8.39 11.28 9.34
N LEU A 135 7.21 11.04 8.75
CA LEU A 135 6.56 11.96 7.83
C LEU A 135 6.19 13.30 8.51
N ILE A 136 5.62 13.26 9.71
CA ILE A 136 5.27 14.48 10.47
C ILE A 136 6.51 15.35 10.71
N VAL A 137 7.62 14.74 11.14
CA VAL A 137 8.89 15.45 11.39
C VAL A 137 9.39 16.12 10.10
N ASP A 138 9.37 15.39 8.98
CA ASP A 138 9.79 15.90 7.68
C ASP A 138 8.92 17.07 7.20
N ILE A 139 7.59 16.95 7.32
CA ILE A 139 6.65 17.99 6.92
C ILE A 139 6.84 19.23 7.78
N ARG A 140 6.89 19.10 9.11
CA ARG A 140 7.08 20.24 10.02
C ARG A 140 8.41 20.96 9.82
N LYS A 141 9.43 20.25 9.35
CA LYS A 141 10.73 20.85 8.98
C LYS A 141 10.65 21.66 7.69
N GLN A 142 9.88 21.22 6.70
CA GLN A 142 9.78 21.87 5.38
C GLN A 142 8.71 22.97 5.34
N TRP A 143 7.54 22.72 5.94
CA TRP A 143 6.39 23.62 6.01
C TRP A 143 5.87 23.69 7.45
N PRO A 144 6.50 24.51 8.33
CA PRO A 144 6.15 24.56 9.75
C PRO A 144 4.69 24.94 10.02
N ASP A 145 4.14 25.82 9.18
CA ASP A 145 2.81 26.40 9.32
C ASP A 145 1.71 25.62 8.59
N LEU A 146 2.05 24.59 7.81
CA LEU A 146 1.07 23.76 7.10
C LEU A 146 0.12 23.10 8.12
N PRO A 147 -1.21 23.29 8.01
CA PRO A 147 -2.17 22.59 8.84
C PRO A 147 -2.06 21.07 8.61
N LEU A 148 -1.80 20.32 9.68
CA LEU A 148 -1.50 18.89 9.63
C LEU A 148 -2.37 18.11 10.61
N ASN A 149 -3.13 17.15 10.10
CA ASN A 149 -4.08 16.31 10.84
C ASN A 149 -3.70 14.82 10.68
N PRO A 150 -2.58 14.36 11.29
CA PRO A 150 -2.12 12.99 11.11
C PRO A 150 -3.03 12.00 11.84
N ARG A 151 -3.29 10.83 11.23
CA ARG A 151 -4.18 9.81 11.80
C ARG A 151 -3.49 8.45 11.77
N HIS A 152 -3.25 7.88 12.95
CA HIS A 152 -2.80 6.49 13.10
C HIS A 152 -4.01 5.57 13.13
N SER A 153 -4.39 5.06 11.95
CA SER A 153 -5.59 4.24 11.79
C SER A 153 -5.57 3.49 10.46
N ASP A 154 -6.45 2.48 10.35
CA ASP A 154 -6.78 1.92 9.04
C ASP A 154 -7.57 2.93 8.19
N TYR A 155 -7.62 2.66 6.88
CA TYR A 155 -8.23 3.57 5.90
C TYR A 155 -9.69 3.95 6.23
N PHE A 156 -10.50 2.99 6.68
CA PHE A 156 -11.93 3.23 6.90
C PHE A 156 -12.20 3.94 8.21
N SER A 157 -11.48 3.56 9.27
CA SER A 157 -11.52 4.25 10.55
C SER A 157 -11.12 5.72 10.40
N ALA A 158 -10.13 6.02 9.55
CA ALA A 158 -9.77 7.40 9.22
C ALA A 158 -10.90 8.15 8.50
N LEU A 159 -11.53 7.52 7.50
CA LEU A 159 -12.62 8.13 6.73
C LEU A 159 -13.89 8.38 7.56
N GLU A 160 -14.16 7.56 8.57
CA GLU A 160 -15.28 7.82 9.52
C GLU A 160 -14.99 9.01 10.42
N GLN A 161 -13.76 9.17 10.91
CA GLN A 161 -13.37 10.35 11.69
C GLN A 161 -13.50 11.64 10.87
N LEU A 162 -13.21 11.54 9.56
CA LEU A 162 -13.25 12.66 8.65
C LEU A 162 -14.66 13.24 8.45
N SER A 163 -15.73 12.43 8.50
CA SER A 163 -17.09 12.91 8.21
C SER A 163 -17.62 13.97 9.18
N ASP A 164 -17.05 14.04 10.39
CA ASP A 164 -17.61 14.80 11.51
C ASP A 164 -16.86 16.13 11.78
N GLU A 165 -15.74 16.38 11.10
CA GLU A 165 -14.77 17.40 11.52
C GLU A 165 -14.85 18.73 10.74
N SER A 166 -15.36 18.76 9.49
CA SER A 166 -15.34 19.97 8.66
C SER A 166 -16.29 19.92 7.45
N ASP A 167 -16.75 21.10 7.01
CA ASP A 167 -17.43 21.34 5.72
C ASP A 167 -16.43 21.53 4.54
N ALA A 168 -15.12 21.41 4.79
CA ALA A 168 -14.10 21.47 3.74
C ALA A 168 -14.29 20.33 2.74
N ARG A 169 -13.98 20.62 1.46
CA ARG A 169 -13.96 19.59 0.42
C ARG A 169 -12.85 18.59 0.74
N ARG A 170 -13.10 17.30 0.61
CA ARG A 170 -12.06 16.27 0.78
C ARG A 170 -11.50 15.85 -0.56
N ILE A 171 -10.17 15.74 -0.60
CA ILE A 171 -9.42 15.17 -1.71
C ILE A 171 -8.66 13.97 -1.15
N VAL A 172 -9.16 12.77 -1.43
CA VAL A 172 -8.55 11.53 -0.95
C VAL A 172 -7.49 11.06 -1.96
N LEU A 173 -6.27 10.89 -1.51
CA LEU A 173 -5.17 10.32 -2.29
C LEU A 173 -5.06 8.83 -1.95
N PHE A 174 -5.15 7.98 -2.97
CA PHE A 174 -4.85 6.56 -2.89
C PHE A 174 -3.83 6.19 -3.97
N LEU A 175 -2.57 6.41 -3.63
CA LEU A 175 -1.44 6.40 -4.56
C LEU A 175 -0.72 5.04 -4.56
N GLY A 176 0.29 4.90 -5.42
CA GLY A 176 1.22 3.77 -5.46
C GLY A 176 0.67 2.54 -6.18
N SER A 177 -0.50 2.66 -6.84
CA SER A 177 -1.23 1.50 -7.36
C SER A 177 -1.51 0.45 -6.27
N ASN A 178 -1.71 0.89 -5.02
CA ASN A 178 -2.11 0.02 -3.91
C ASN A 178 -3.41 -0.73 -4.19
N ILE A 179 -4.33 -0.13 -4.97
CA ILE A 179 -5.53 -0.81 -5.48
C ILE A 179 -5.21 -2.08 -6.27
N GLY A 180 -4.01 -2.18 -6.85
CA GLY A 180 -3.54 -3.37 -7.54
C GLY A 180 -3.42 -4.59 -6.63
N ASN A 181 -3.29 -4.39 -5.32
CA ASN A 181 -3.13 -5.47 -4.33
C ASN A 181 -4.47 -6.11 -3.93
N PHE A 182 -5.59 -5.57 -4.42
CA PHE A 182 -6.93 -6.04 -4.11
C PHE A 182 -7.40 -7.05 -5.14
N ALA A 183 -8.15 -8.07 -4.68
CA ALA A 183 -8.97 -8.84 -5.60
C ALA A 183 -10.04 -7.92 -6.24
N PRO A 184 -10.58 -8.26 -7.42
CA PRO A 184 -11.58 -7.43 -8.09
C PRO A 184 -12.78 -7.04 -7.21
N ASP A 185 -13.33 -7.97 -6.44
CA ASP A 185 -14.49 -7.70 -5.58
C ASP A 185 -14.09 -6.84 -4.36
N ASP A 186 -12.92 -7.11 -3.76
CA ASP A 186 -12.41 -6.30 -2.64
C ASP A 186 -12.16 -4.85 -3.05
N ALA A 187 -11.67 -4.62 -4.29
CA ALA A 187 -11.49 -3.28 -4.85
C ALA A 187 -12.84 -2.54 -4.98
N ILE A 188 -13.87 -3.22 -5.48
CA ILE A 188 -15.22 -2.65 -5.60
C ILE A 188 -15.77 -2.31 -4.22
N ASP A 189 -15.65 -3.21 -3.26
CA ASP A 189 -16.14 -2.99 -1.90
C ASP A 189 -15.38 -1.88 -1.17
N PHE A 190 -14.07 -1.74 -1.42
CA PHE A 190 -13.29 -0.61 -0.94
C PHE A 190 -13.81 0.73 -1.48
N TYR A 191 -14.00 0.85 -2.80
CA TYR A 191 -14.48 2.09 -3.39
C TYR A 191 -15.94 2.40 -3.05
N ARG A 192 -16.82 1.41 -2.88
CA ARG A 192 -18.18 1.65 -2.38
C ARG A 192 -18.16 2.24 -0.97
N GLN A 193 -17.36 1.66 -0.09
CA GLN A 193 -17.20 2.17 1.27
C GLN A 193 -16.58 3.57 1.31
N LEU A 194 -15.63 3.86 0.41
CA LEU A 194 -15.07 5.19 0.24
C LEU A 194 -16.14 6.17 -0.27
N HIS A 195 -16.87 5.80 -1.31
CA HIS A 195 -17.98 6.58 -1.84
C HIS A 195 -18.99 6.91 -0.75
N ASP A 196 -19.40 5.96 0.09
CA ASP A 196 -20.43 6.19 1.10
C ASP A 196 -20.01 7.19 2.19
N ARG A 197 -18.71 7.36 2.44
CA ARG A 197 -18.15 8.26 3.46
C ARG A 197 -17.79 9.65 2.94
N LEU A 198 -17.64 9.80 1.62
CA LEU A 198 -17.42 11.11 1.00
C LEU A 198 -18.71 11.93 0.93
N GLN A 199 -18.63 13.19 0.50
CA GLN A 199 -19.76 14.08 0.24
C GLN A 199 -19.82 14.46 -1.26
N PRO A 200 -20.98 14.86 -1.80
CA PRO A 200 -21.03 15.37 -3.18
C PRO A 200 -20.02 16.49 -3.40
N GLY A 201 -19.20 16.35 -4.44
CA GLY A 201 -18.11 17.25 -4.74
C GLY A 201 -16.75 16.83 -4.18
N ASP A 202 -16.66 15.92 -3.20
CA ASP A 202 -15.37 15.34 -2.80
C ASP A 202 -14.74 14.54 -3.95
N LEU A 203 -13.42 14.41 -3.93
CA LEU A 203 -12.65 13.73 -4.98
C LEU A 203 -11.78 12.62 -4.40
N VAL A 204 -11.46 11.65 -5.25
CA VAL A 204 -10.43 10.64 -5.00
C VAL A 204 -9.43 10.67 -6.14
N LEU A 205 -8.16 10.96 -5.86
CA LEU A 205 -7.06 10.74 -6.81
C LEU A 205 -6.51 9.34 -6.57
N THR A 206 -6.72 8.44 -7.54
CA THR A 206 -6.20 7.07 -7.47
C THR A 206 -5.08 6.86 -8.48
N GLY A 207 -3.95 6.36 -8.00
CA GLY A 207 -2.86 5.89 -8.85
C GLY A 207 -3.12 4.48 -9.37
N PHE A 208 -3.02 4.28 -10.68
CA PHE A 208 -3.18 3.00 -11.36
C PHE A 208 -1.94 2.68 -12.20
N ASP A 209 -1.34 1.51 -11.94
CA ASP A 209 -0.35 0.95 -12.85
C ASP A 209 -1.06 0.33 -14.07
N LEU A 210 -0.74 0.79 -15.28
CA LEU A 210 -1.49 0.42 -16.48
C LEU A 210 -0.98 -0.89 -17.09
N GLN A 211 -1.86 -1.61 -17.80
CA GLN A 211 -1.41 -2.75 -18.61
C GLN A 211 -0.45 -2.28 -19.70
N LYS A 212 0.65 -3.03 -19.87
CA LYS A 212 1.73 -2.70 -20.80
C LYS A 212 2.47 -3.97 -21.19
N HIS A 213 3.54 -3.82 -21.97
CA HIS A 213 4.31 -4.96 -22.46
C HIS A 213 4.75 -5.89 -21.30
N PRO A 214 4.46 -7.20 -21.36
CA PRO A 214 4.74 -8.15 -20.27
C PRO A 214 6.16 -8.12 -19.74
N ALA A 215 7.16 -7.99 -20.62
CA ALA A 215 8.56 -7.92 -20.21
C ALA A 215 8.88 -6.73 -19.28
N ILE A 216 8.14 -5.62 -19.39
CA ILE A 216 8.34 -4.45 -18.51
C ILE A 216 7.82 -4.79 -17.12
N ILE A 217 6.63 -5.39 -17.02
CA ILE A 217 6.06 -5.83 -15.76
C ILE A 217 6.96 -6.90 -15.12
N HIS A 218 7.31 -7.95 -15.87
CA HIS A 218 8.19 -9.02 -15.39
C HIS A 218 9.51 -8.46 -14.85
N THR A 219 10.16 -7.51 -15.54
CA THR A 219 11.41 -6.92 -15.06
C THR A 219 11.23 -6.17 -13.73
N ALA A 220 10.09 -5.50 -13.53
CA ALA A 220 9.81 -4.77 -12.29
C ALA A 220 9.60 -5.71 -11.09
N TYR A 221 9.05 -6.91 -11.30
CA TYR A 221 8.77 -7.88 -10.23
C TYR A 221 9.82 -8.99 -10.11
N ASN A 222 10.81 -9.03 -11.00
CA ASN A 222 11.95 -9.94 -10.95
C ASN A 222 13.20 -9.22 -11.43
N ASP A 223 13.61 -8.26 -10.59
CA ASP A 223 14.71 -7.38 -10.85
C ASP A 223 16.05 -8.14 -10.88
N ARG A 224 16.99 -7.64 -11.68
CA ARG A 224 18.29 -8.31 -11.86
C ARG A 224 19.17 -8.32 -10.62
N GLN A 225 18.88 -7.47 -9.63
CA GLN A 225 19.64 -7.35 -8.40
C GLN A 225 19.15 -8.35 -7.33
N GLY A 226 18.00 -9.00 -7.57
CA GLY A 226 17.39 -9.95 -6.65
C GLY A 226 16.72 -9.30 -5.44
N LEU A 227 16.41 -8.00 -5.50
CA LEU A 227 15.77 -7.26 -4.42
C LEU A 227 14.35 -7.75 -4.17
N THR A 228 13.54 -7.94 -5.21
CA THR A 228 12.17 -8.48 -5.11
C THR A 228 12.16 -9.92 -4.62
N LYS A 229 13.16 -10.73 -5.01
CA LYS A 229 13.37 -12.06 -4.41
C LYS A 229 13.67 -11.97 -2.91
N ALA A 230 14.58 -11.10 -2.51
CA ALA A 230 14.93 -10.90 -1.11
C ALA A 230 13.74 -10.38 -0.29
N PHE A 231 12.92 -9.50 -0.86
CA PHE A 231 11.70 -8.98 -0.28
C PHE A 231 10.66 -10.09 -0.07
N ASN A 232 10.41 -10.93 -1.09
CA ASN A 232 9.47 -12.04 -0.98
C ASN A 232 9.92 -13.08 0.07
N LEU A 233 11.20 -13.45 0.06
CA LEU A 233 11.78 -14.37 1.05
C LEU A 233 11.83 -13.79 2.47
N ASN A 234 11.76 -12.46 2.62
CA ASN A 234 11.72 -11.82 3.94
C ASN A 234 10.50 -12.26 4.75
N LEU A 235 9.38 -12.60 4.09
CA LEU A 235 8.20 -13.12 4.78
C LEU A 235 8.49 -14.39 5.57
N LEU A 236 9.21 -15.34 4.97
CA LEU A 236 9.61 -16.58 5.65
C LEU A 236 10.62 -16.30 6.76
N ARG A 237 11.53 -15.34 6.54
CA ARG A 237 12.49 -14.89 7.57
C ARG A 237 11.78 -14.29 8.78
N ARG A 238 10.75 -13.48 8.55
CA ARG A 238 9.90 -12.89 9.59
C ARG A 238 9.17 -13.98 10.37
N ILE A 239 8.59 -14.95 9.67
CA ILE A 239 7.90 -16.10 10.29
C ILE A 239 8.86 -16.92 11.15
N ASN A 240 10.10 -17.19 10.69
CA ASN A 240 11.12 -17.86 11.50
C ASN A 240 11.40 -17.09 12.80
N ARG A 241 11.56 -15.77 12.71
CA ARG A 241 11.87 -14.91 13.86
C ARG A 241 10.70 -14.81 14.85
N GLU A 242 9.49 -14.56 14.37
CA GLU A 242 8.33 -14.20 15.21
C GLU A 242 7.51 -15.40 15.68
N LEU A 243 7.57 -16.53 14.98
CA LEU A 243 6.77 -17.75 15.26
C LEU A 243 7.61 -18.99 15.53
N ASP A 244 8.92 -18.81 15.78
CA ASP A 244 9.88 -19.90 16.01
C ASP A 244 9.75 -21.01 14.95
N ALA A 245 9.81 -20.60 13.69
CA ALA A 245 9.75 -21.49 12.54
C ALA A 245 11.14 -21.80 11.97
N ASP A 246 11.24 -22.91 11.23
CA ASP A 246 12.51 -23.41 10.68
C ASP A 246 12.57 -23.41 9.14
N PHE A 247 11.91 -22.44 8.47
CA PHE A 247 12.03 -22.31 7.01
C PHE A 247 13.49 -22.18 6.58
N ASP A 248 13.98 -23.16 5.82
CA ASP A 248 15.25 -23.06 5.10
C ASP A 248 15.06 -22.15 3.87
N LEU A 249 15.40 -20.87 4.02
CA LEU A 249 15.27 -19.87 2.96
C LEU A 249 16.00 -20.25 1.66
N THR A 250 17.06 -21.05 1.73
CA THR A 250 17.81 -21.51 0.54
C THR A 250 17.05 -22.57 -0.25
N ALA A 251 16.05 -23.18 0.37
CA ALA A 251 15.18 -24.18 -0.24
C ALA A 251 13.88 -23.59 -0.82
N PHE A 252 13.76 -22.26 -0.86
CA PHE A 252 12.67 -21.56 -1.54
C PHE A 252 13.25 -20.61 -2.58
N ASP A 253 12.58 -20.51 -3.73
CA ASP A 253 12.92 -19.54 -4.76
C ASP A 253 11.73 -18.62 -5.05
N HIS A 254 12.03 -17.41 -5.50
CA HIS A 254 11.03 -16.45 -5.97
C HIS A 254 10.57 -16.84 -7.37
N TYR A 255 9.28 -16.75 -7.62
CA TYR A 255 8.70 -16.91 -8.94
C TYR A 255 7.53 -15.96 -9.11
N GLU A 256 7.51 -15.28 -10.24
CA GLU A 256 6.50 -14.29 -10.59
C GLU A 256 5.88 -14.60 -11.95
N VAL A 257 4.62 -14.23 -12.11
CA VAL A 257 3.92 -14.34 -13.39
C VAL A 257 3.19 -13.05 -13.66
N TYR A 258 3.08 -12.69 -14.93
CA TYR A 258 2.17 -11.66 -15.38
C TYR A 258 1.27 -12.23 -16.47
N ASN A 259 -0.04 -12.18 -16.25
CA ASN A 259 -1.02 -12.54 -17.25
C ASN A 259 -1.54 -11.26 -17.95
N PRO A 260 -1.18 -11.01 -19.22
CA PRO A 260 -1.61 -9.81 -19.94
C PRO A 260 -3.11 -9.78 -20.28
N GLU A 261 -3.81 -10.93 -20.26
CA GLU A 261 -5.26 -10.96 -20.50
C GLU A 261 -6.04 -10.43 -19.30
N THR A 262 -5.62 -10.81 -18.09
CA THR A 262 -6.27 -10.37 -16.86
C THR A 262 -5.65 -9.09 -16.29
N GLY A 263 -4.41 -8.80 -16.65
CA GLY A 263 -3.58 -7.75 -16.07
C GLY A 263 -3.00 -8.11 -14.70
N GLU A 264 -3.09 -9.36 -14.26
CA GLU A 264 -2.61 -9.75 -12.93
C GLU A 264 -1.12 -10.10 -12.95
N ALA A 265 -0.30 -9.36 -12.19
CA ALA A 265 0.99 -9.86 -11.74
C ALA A 265 0.79 -10.63 -10.43
N ARG A 266 1.43 -11.79 -10.27
CA ARG A 266 1.39 -12.57 -9.03
C ARG A 266 2.79 -13.02 -8.65
N SER A 267 3.05 -13.03 -7.35
CA SER A 267 4.32 -13.44 -6.75
C SER A 267 4.13 -14.72 -5.93
N TYR A 268 5.14 -15.58 -5.99
CA TYR A 268 5.15 -16.88 -5.35
C TYR A 268 6.52 -17.18 -4.73
N LEU A 269 6.50 -18.00 -3.69
CA LEU A 269 7.66 -18.75 -3.24
C LEU A 269 7.50 -20.22 -3.63
N VAL A 270 8.52 -20.81 -4.24
CA VAL A 270 8.50 -22.18 -4.77
C VAL A 270 9.49 -23.04 -4.01
N SER A 271 9.01 -24.12 -3.41
CA SER A 271 9.86 -25.08 -2.72
C SER A 271 10.78 -25.81 -3.69
N GLN A 272 12.09 -25.74 -3.46
CA GLN A 272 13.13 -26.34 -4.32
C GLN A 272 13.44 -27.80 -3.96
N LYS A 273 12.82 -28.33 -2.89
CA LYS A 273 12.92 -29.72 -2.46
C LYS A 273 11.64 -30.15 -1.75
N ALA A 274 11.44 -31.46 -1.60
CA ALA A 274 10.48 -31.94 -0.61
C ALA A 274 11.05 -31.65 0.79
N GLN A 275 10.28 -30.97 1.64
CA GLN A 275 10.70 -30.58 2.98
C GLN A 275 9.49 -30.41 3.90
N THR A 276 9.76 -30.39 5.19
CA THR A 276 8.75 -30.15 6.23
C THR A 276 9.25 -29.01 7.09
N VAL A 277 8.39 -28.01 7.30
CA VAL A 277 8.67 -26.86 8.15
C VAL A 277 7.91 -27.04 9.46
N GLN A 278 8.60 -26.87 10.58
CA GLN A 278 8.03 -26.77 11.91
C GLN A 278 7.81 -25.30 12.26
N ILE A 279 6.66 -25.00 12.86
CA ILE A 279 6.33 -23.68 13.41
C ILE A 279 5.96 -23.90 14.88
N THR A 280 6.96 -23.79 15.76
CA THR A 280 6.82 -24.21 17.17
C THR A 280 5.73 -23.42 17.88
N THR A 281 5.66 -22.10 17.68
CA THR A 281 4.67 -21.23 18.34
C THR A 281 3.23 -21.62 18.00
N LEU A 282 3.00 -22.27 16.84
CA LEU A 282 1.67 -22.69 16.40
C LEU A 282 1.41 -24.18 16.58
N GLU A 283 2.39 -24.95 17.08
CA GLU A 283 2.38 -26.42 17.11
C GLU A 283 2.04 -27.01 15.72
N MET A 284 2.54 -26.37 14.67
CA MET A 284 2.16 -26.67 13.29
C MET A 284 3.32 -27.28 12.51
N THR A 285 3.04 -28.38 11.82
CA THR A 285 3.95 -29.01 10.87
C THR A 285 3.41 -28.83 9.46
N VAL A 286 4.21 -28.24 8.56
CA VAL A 286 3.79 -27.91 7.20
C VAL A 286 4.64 -28.67 6.19
N PRO A 287 4.09 -29.67 5.49
CA PRO A 287 4.81 -30.35 4.42
C PRO A 287 4.81 -29.51 3.14
N PHE A 288 5.91 -29.56 2.41
CA PHE A 288 6.08 -29.01 1.08
C PHE A 288 6.60 -30.08 0.13
N ALA A 289 5.93 -30.29 -1.00
CA ALA A 289 6.47 -31.06 -2.11
C ALA A 289 7.51 -30.24 -2.91
N TYR A 290 8.34 -30.91 -3.72
CA TYR A 290 9.15 -30.23 -4.72
C TYR A 290 8.25 -29.47 -5.71
N GLY A 291 8.56 -28.20 -5.97
CA GLY A 291 7.78 -27.32 -6.84
C GLY A 291 6.48 -26.79 -6.23
N GLU A 292 6.16 -27.12 -4.96
CA GLU A 292 4.97 -26.59 -4.32
C GLU A 292 5.12 -25.09 -4.02
N ILE A 293 4.03 -24.34 -4.27
CA ILE A 293 4.02 -22.88 -4.22
C ILE A 293 3.33 -22.35 -2.96
N ILE A 294 3.81 -21.19 -2.51
CA ILE A 294 3.10 -20.27 -1.62
C ILE A 294 2.81 -19.01 -2.44
N HIS A 295 1.54 -18.67 -2.65
CA HIS A 295 1.18 -17.39 -3.25
C HIS A 295 1.33 -16.27 -2.23
N THR A 296 2.10 -15.23 -2.55
CA THR A 296 2.43 -14.17 -1.60
C THR A 296 1.88 -12.80 -1.96
N GLU A 297 1.66 -12.51 -3.24
CA GLU A 297 1.21 -11.19 -3.66
C GLU A 297 0.43 -11.24 -4.98
N ILE A 298 -0.56 -10.36 -5.10
CA ILE A 298 -1.16 -9.96 -6.37
C ILE A 298 -0.87 -8.47 -6.58
N SER A 299 -0.55 -8.07 -7.81
CA SER A 299 -0.46 -6.67 -8.21
C SER A 299 -1.07 -6.50 -9.60
N ARG A 300 -2.32 -6.02 -9.63
CA ARG A 300 -3.10 -5.84 -10.85
C ARG A 300 -2.63 -4.61 -11.63
N LYS A 301 -2.72 -4.74 -12.95
CA LYS A 301 -2.49 -3.73 -13.96
C LYS A 301 -3.78 -3.47 -14.70
N PHE A 302 -4.07 -2.20 -14.93
CA PHE A 302 -5.41 -1.79 -15.34
C PHE A 302 -5.43 -1.28 -16.77
N THR A 303 -6.50 -1.60 -17.48
CA THR A 303 -6.88 -0.89 -18.70
C THR A 303 -7.75 0.31 -18.35
N ARG A 304 -7.83 1.28 -19.26
CA ARG A 304 -8.75 2.40 -19.12
C ARG A 304 -10.20 1.96 -18.92
N ALA A 305 -10.67 0.99 -19.69
CA ALA A 305 -12.03 0.48 -19.58
C ALA A 305 -12.31 -0.13 -18.19
N GLN A 306 -11.34 -0.85 -17.61
CA GLN A 306 -11.48 -1.41 -16.26
C GLN A 306 -11.56 -0.30 -15.19
N ILE A 307 -10.79 0.79 -15.33
CA ILE A 307 -10.82 1.93 -14.41
C ILE A 307 -12.17 2.66 -14.50
N GLU A 308 -12.64 2.95 -15.72
CA GLU A 308 -13.95 3.59 -15.95
C GLU A 308 -15.09 2.71 -15.41
N GLN A 309 -15.01 1.39 -15.60
CA GLN A 309 -15.98 0.44 -15.05
C GLN A 309 -15.95 0.40 -13.52
N LEU A 310 -14.77 0.41 -12.90
CA LEU A 310 -14.62 0.46 -11.44
C LEU A 310 -15.32 1.71 -10.89
N ALA A 311 -15.05 2.88 -11.47
CA ALA A 311 -15.70 4.13 -11.06
C ALA A 311 -17.24 4.00 -11.16
N GLN A 312 -17.75 3.57 -12.32
CA GLN A 312 -19.19 3.42 -12.55
C GLN A 312 -19.86 2.44 -11.57
N GLN A 313 -19.23 1.29 -11.28
CA GLN A 313 -19.78 0.26 -10.39
C GLN A 313 -19.81 0.67 -8.91
N THR A 314 -19.06 1.70 -8.56
CA THR A 314 -18.85 2.18 -7.19
C THR A 314 -19.48 3.54 -6.94
N GLY A 315 -20.22 4.07 -7.91
CA GLY A 315 -20.97 5.33 -7.81
C GLY A 315 -20.19 6.57 -8.20
N PHE A 316 -18.90 6.44 -8.55
CA PHE A 316 -18.07 7.55 -8.98
C PHE A 316 -18.18 7.84 -10.47
N THR A 317 -17.74 9.04 -10.84
CA THR A 317 -17.48 9.43 -12.24
C THR A 317 -16.01 9.78 -12.44
N VAL A 318 -15.45 9.44 -13.60
CA VAL A 318 -14.09 9.86 -13.95
C VAL A 318 -14.11 11.31 -14.41
N SER A 319 -13.38 12.18 -13.70
CA SER A 319 -13.34 13.63 -13.97
C SER A 319 -11.96 14.15 -14.37
N GLY A 320 -10.89 13.36 -14.18
CA GLY A 320 -9.52 13.72 -14.54
C GLY A 320 -8.69 12.47 -14.86
N TRP A 321 -7.76 12.61 -15.80
CA TRP A 321 -6.90 11.51 -16.26
C TRP A 321 -5.50 12.04 -16.58
N PHE A 322 -4.52 11.68 -15.76
CA PHE A 322 -3.16 12.19 -15.85
C PHE A 322 -2.19 11.02 -15.99
N THR A 323 -1.29 11.07 -16.97
CA THR A 323 -0.32 9.99 -17.24
C THR A 323 1.10 10.51 -17.31
N ASP A 324 2.06 9.62 -17.07
CA ASP A 324 3.47 9.86 -17.34
C ASP A 324 3.73 9.87 -18.86
N GLY A 325 4.90 10.35 -19.27
CA GLY A 325 5.28 10.48 -20.67
C GLY A 325 5.32 9.15 -21.44
N LYS A 326 5.40 7.99 -20.76
CA LYS A 326 5.37 6.67 -21.40
C LYS A 326 3.99 6.02 -21.38
N GLY A 327 3.02 6.60 -20.69
CA GLY A 327 1.68 6.01 -20.51
C GLY A 327 1.72 4.70 -19.71
N TYR A 328 2.64 4.60 -18.74
CA TYR A 328 2.82 3.44 -17.90
C TYR A 328 1.95 3.49 -16.64
N PHE A 329 1.67 4.68 -16.16
CA PHE A 329 0.93 4.92 -14.93
C PHE A 329 -0.11 6.01 -15.19
N ALA A 330 -1.24 5.94 -14.48
CA ALA A 330 -2.25 6.99 -14.51
C ALA A 330 -2.70 7.34 -13.10
N ASP A 331 -2.67 8.63 -12.77
CA ASP A 331 -3.45 9.17 -11.66
C ASP A 331 -4.80 9.65 -12.19
N VAL A 332 -5.87 9.05 -11.68
CA VAL A 332 -7.23 9.26 -12.19
C VAL A 332 -8.08 9.85 -11.08
N VAL A 333 -8.79 10.95 -11.40
CA VAL A 333 -9.66 11.65 -10.45
C VAL A 333 -11.06 11.10 -10.56
N PHE A 334 -11.52 10.46 -9.48
CA PHE A 334 -12.91 10.05 -9.30
C PHE A 334 -13.66 11.13 -8.54
N ALA A 335 -14.81 11.55 -9.07
CA ALA A 335 -15.70 12.52 -8.44
C ALA A 335 -16.95 11.81 -7.94
N ARG A 336 -17.35 12.13 -6.70
CA ARG A 336 -18.61 11.69 -6.10
C ARG A 336 -19.79 12.55 -6.54
#